data_AF-A0A4P5VI56-F1
#
_entry.id   AF-A0A4P5VI56-F1
#
_cell.length_a   1.000
_cell.length_b   1.000
_cell.length_c   1.000
_cell.angle_alpha   90.00
_cell.angle_beta   90.00
_cell.angle_gamma   90.00
#
_symmetry.space_group_name_H-M   'P 1'
#
loop_
_entity.id
_entity.type
_entity.pdbx_description
1 polymer ?
#
loop_
_entity_poly.entity_id
_entity_poly.type
_entity_poly.pdbx_seq_one_letter_code
_entity_poly.pdbx_strand_id
1 'polypeptide(L)'
;MLLDALTLQIQLTQASIAQALELEAPGSPQVSRVRVEEQQALAIGEARGLKLAGRFDWRLADDPIRVDSPFELYLARGERGQSWRLARPGSPSPMDPSPADPATAAAPAADATPSSQSWITYPLPLPGQRGGG
;
A
#
# COMPACT_ATOMS: atom_id res chain seq x y z
N MET A 1 -2.62 7.89 -12.79
CA MET A 1 -1.69 7.00 -12.05
C MET A 1 -1.63 7.34 -10.56
N LEU A 2 -1.05 8.47 -10.13
CA LEU A 2 -0.91 8.76 -8.69
C LEU A 2 -2.25 9.01 -7.99
N LEU A 3 -3.13 9.79 -8.63
CA LEU A 3 -4.52 9.97 -8.17
C LEU A 3 -5.24 8.63 -8.01
N ASP A 4 -5.09 7.72 -8.99
CA ASP A 4 -5.72 6.40 -8.94
C ASP A 4 -5.16 5.53 -7.80
N ALA A 5 -3.85 5.58 -7.56
CA ALA A 5 -3.21 4.87 -6.47
C ALA A 5 -3.69 5.37 -5.10
N LEU A 6 -3.77 6.70 -4.92
CA LEU A 6 -4.28 7.31 -3.68
C LEU A 6 -5.76 6.98 -3.47
N THR A 7 -6.60 7.11 -4.50
CA THR A 7 -8.01 6.73 -4.42
C THR A 7 -8.16 5.25 -4.02
N LEU A 8 -7.41 4.35 -4.66
CA LEU A 8 -7.45 2.92 -4.35
C LEU A 8 -6.98 2.64 -2.91
N GLN A 9 -5.91 3.28 -2.44
CA GLN A 9 -5.44 3.11 -1.07
C GLN A 9 -6.50 3.52 -0.04
N ILE A 10 -7.17 4.67 -0.25
CA ILE A 10 -8.22 5.14 0.65
C ILE A 10 -9.41 4.17 0.65
N GLN A 11 -9.84 3.70 -0.52
CA GLN A 11 -10.93 2.71 -0.64
C GLN A 11 -10.61 1.41 0.09
N LEU A 12 -9.38 0.89 -0.07
CA LEU A 12 -8.94 -0.32 0.63
C LEU A 12 -8.93 -0.13 2.16
N THR A 13 -8.48 1.02 2.64
CA THR A 13 -8.50 1.35 4.08
C THR A 13 -9.93 1.46 4.60
N GLN A 14 -10.81 2.18 3.90
CA GLN A 14 -12.21 2.34 4.30
C GLN A 14 -12.96 1.01 4.32
N ALA A 15 -12.76 0.14 3.32
CA ALA A 15 -13.34 -1.20 3.30
C ALA A 15 -12.86 -2.07 4.47
N SER A 16 -11.57 -2.01 4.81
CA SER A 16 -11.00 -2.73 5.95
C SER A 16 -11.58 -2.24 7.29
N ILE A 17 -11.78 -0.93 7.45
CA ILE A 17 -12.36 -0.33 8.66
C ILE A 17 -13.85 -0.68 8.74
N ALA A 18 -14.60 -0.53 7.65
CA ALA A 18 -16.02 -0.87 7.59
C ALA A 18 -16.26 -2.35 7.93
N GLN A 19 -15.44 -3.26 7.38
CA GLN A 19 -15.51 -4.68 7.72
C GLN A 19 -15.19 -4.96 9.20
N ALA A 20 -14.18 -4.31 9.76
CA ALA A 20 -13.79 -4.50 11.16
C ALA A 20 -14.83 -3.94 12.16
N LEU A 21 -15.59 -2.93 11.75
CA LEU A 21 -16.60 -2.27 12.57
C LEU A 21 -18.04 -2.68 12.22
N GLU A 22 -18.23 -3.61 11.28
CA GLU A 22 -19.53 -4.03 10.74
C GLU A 22 -20.39 -2.84 10.25
N LEU A 23 -19.74 -1.83 9.67
CA LEU A 23 -20.38 -0.63 9.13
C LEU A 23 -20.60 -0.77 7.62
N GLU A 24 -21.59 -0.04 7.11
CA GLU A 24 -21.76 0.13 5.67
C GLU A 24 -20.58 0.92 5.08
N ALA A 25 -20.12 0.53 3.89
CA ALA A 25 -18.96 1.15 3.29
C ALA A 25 -19.26 2.62 2.94
N PRO A 26 -18.44 3.58 3.39
CA PRO A 26 -18.66 4.99 3.09
C PRO A 26 -18.54 5.28 1.58
N GLY A 27 -19.14 6.40 1.15
CA GLY A 27 -19.14 6.82 -0.25
C GLY A 27 -17.75 7.02 -0.86
N SER A 28 -17.68 7.03 -2.20
CA SER A 28 -16.39 7.08 -2.93
C SER A 28 -15.54 8.31 -2.57
N PRO A 29 -14.27 8.13 -2.15
CA PRO A 29 -13.40 9.23 -1.80
C PRO A 29 -12.98 10.04 -3.03
N GLN A 30 -12.94 11.36 -2.88
CA GLN A 30 -12.46 12.28 -3.91
C GLN A 30 -11.07 12.81 -3.52
N VAL A 31 -10.08 12.51 -4.36
CA VAL A 31 -8.68 12.93 -4.17
C VAL A 31 -8.36 14.10 -5.09
N SER A 32 -7.68 15.12 -4.55
CA SER A 32 -7.24 16.29 -5.31
C SER A 32 -5.90 16.84 -4.80
N ARG A 33 -5.31 17.77 -5.54
CA ARG A 33 -4.08 18.51 -5.17
C ARG A 33 -2.95 17.63 -4.62
N VAL A 34 -2.53 16.64 -5.40
CA VAL A 34 -1.44 15.76 -5.00
C VAL A 34 -0.09 16.46 -5.20
N ARG A 35 0.71 16.48 -4.16
CA ARG A 35 2.07 17.02 -4.13
C ARG A 35 3.02 15.89 -3.75
N VAL A 36 3.97 15.57 -4.63
CA VAL A 36 5.05 14.63 -4.33
C VAL A 36 6.21 15.43 -3.76
N GLU A 37 6.64 15.07 -2.56
CA GLU A 37 7.73 15.71 -1.84
C GLU A 37 9.00 14.86 -1.92
N GLU A 38 8.85 13.54 -1.93
CA GLU A 38 9.95 12.59 -2.05
C GLU A 38 9.63 11.49 -3.07
N GLN A 39 10.65 11.11 -3.85
CA GLN A 39 10.61 9.99 -4.77
C GLN A 39 11.91 9.20 -4.68
N GLN A 40 11.81 7.91 -4.38
CA GLN A 40 12.94 7.02 -4.26
C GLN A 40 12.70 5.73 -5.06
N ALA A 41 13.69 5.32 -5.84
CA ALA A 41 13.68 4.01 -6.49
C ALA A 41 14.08 2.92 -5.49
N LEU A 42 13.35 1.81 -5.47
CA LEU A 42 13.66 0.63 -4.65
C LEU A 42 13.29 -0.66 -5.39
N ALA A 43 13.68 -1.80 -4.83
CA ALA A 43 13.16 -3.10 -5.24
C ALA A 43 11.90 -3.47 -4.43
N ILE A 44 10.89 -4.02 -5.09
CA ILE A 44 9.68 -4.58 -4.49
C ILE A 44 9.61 -6.05 -4.93
N GLY A 45 10.14 -6.95 -4.10
CA GLY A 45 10.46 -8.31 -4.51
C GLY A 45 11.46 -8.30 -5.68
N GLU A 46 11.17 -9.05 -6.74
CA GLU A 46 11.96 -9.07 -7.98
C GLU A 46 11.69 -7.86 -8.90
N ALA A 47 10.67 -7.05 -8.62
CA ALA A 47 10.27 -5.94 -9.48
C ALA A 47 10.96 -4.63 -9.11
N ARG A 48 11.28 -3.80 -10.11
CA ARG A 48 11.63 -2.39 -9.88
C ARG A 48 10.42 -1.64 -9.35
N GLY A 49 10.61 -0.85 -8.30
CA GLY A 49 9.57 -0.08 -7.65
C GLY A 49 9.96 1.38 -7.39
N LEU A 50 8.95 2.16 -7.03
CA LEU A 50 9.07 3.54 -6.57
C LEU A 50 8.36 3.69 -5.23
N LYS A 51 9.03 4.33 -4.29
CA LYS A 51 8.45 4.89 -3.08
C LYS A 51 8.20 6.37 -3.35
N LEU A 52 6.97 6.80 -3.12
CA LEU A 52 6.55 8.19 -3.21
C LEU A 52 6.01 8.63 -1.86
N ALA A 53 6.44 9.80 -1.40
CA ALA A 53 5.84 10.43 -0.22
C ALA A 53 5.48 11.89 -0.53
N GLY A 54 4.50 12.40 0.19
CA GLY A 54 4.07 13.79 0.06
C GLY A 54 2.71 14.03 0.68
N ARG A 55 1.91 14.92 0.07
CA ARG A 55 0.60 15.33 0.61
C ARG A 55 -0.48 15.35 -0.46
N PHE A 56 -1.71 15.15 -0.03
CA PHE A 56 -2.89 15.23 -0.89
C PHE A 56 -4.10 15.76 -0.12
N ASP A 57 -4.98 16.45 -0.83
CA ASP A 57 -6.30 16.83 -0.32
C ASP A 57 -7.29 15.71 -0.62
N TRP A 58 -8.10 15.31 0.36
CA TRP A 58 -9.21 14.39 0.11
C TRP A 58 -10.47 14.76 0.88
N ARG A 59 -11.58 14.18 0.45
CA ARG A 59 -12.90 14.25 1.09
C ARG A 59 -13.72 13.02 0.75
N LEU A 60 -14.73 12.72 1.55
CA LEU A 60 -15.76 11.73 1.20
C LEU A 60 -16.77 12.33 0.21
N ALA A 61 -17.49 11.46 -0.50
CA ALA A 61 -18.68 11.89 -1.23
C ALA A 61 -19.68 12.52 -0.24
N ASP A 62 -20.30 13.63 -0.66
CA ASP A 62 -21.27 14.40 0.14
C ASP A 62 -20.73 15.05 1.42
N ASP A 63 -19.42 14.93 1.69
CA ASP A 63 -18.75 15.62 2.80
C ASP A 63 -18.20 16.99 2.34
N PRO A 64 -18.61 18.10 3.00
CA PRO A 64 -18.06 19.43 2.72
C PRO A 64 -16.63 19.60 3.23
N ILE A 65 -16.19 18.76 4.18
CA ILE A 65 -14.87 18.87 4.80
C ILE A 65 -13.82 18.32 3.84
N ARG A 66 -12.77 19.12 3.63
CA ARG A 66 -11.57 18.72 2.91
C ARG A 66 -10.41 18.59 3.86
N VAL A 67 -9.74 17.45 3.82
CA VAL A 67 -8.62 17.11 4.68
C VAL A 67 -7.34 17.07 3.85
N ASP A 68 -6.33 17.83 4.27
CA ASP A 68 -4.97 17.72 3.73
C ASP A 68 -4.22 16.65 4.54
N SER A 69 -3.81 15.57 3.87
CA SER A 69 -3.22 14.39 4.51
C SER A 69 -1.87 14.04 3.89
N PRO A 70 -0.87 13.62 4.70
CA PRO A 70 0.34 13.03 4.16
C PRO A 70 0.05 11.66 3.54
N PHE A 71 0.87 11.23 2.58
CA PHE A 71 0.86 9.88 2.03
C PHE A 71 2.26 9.31 1.93
N GLU A 72 2.32 7.98 2.02
CA GLU A 72 3.44 7.15 1.59
C GLU A 72 2.89 6.02 0.71
N LEU A 73 3.46 5.87 -0.48
CA LEU A 73 2.97 4.96 -1.53
C LEU A 73 4.12 4.16 -2.11
N TYR A 74 3.89 2.85 -2.29
CA TYR A 74 4.82 1.96 -2.96
C TYR A 74 4.21 1.47 -4.27
N LEU A 75 4.95 1.60 -5.36
CA LEU A 75 4.47 1.31 -6.71
C LEU A 75 5.41 0.32 -7.36
N ALA A 76 4.89 -0.88 -7.65
CA ALA A 76 5.62 -1.90 -8.39
C ALA A 76 5.38 -1.76 -9.89
N ARG A 77 6.44 -1.81 -10.68
CA ARG A 77 6.31 -1.87 -12.14
C ARG A 77 5.79 -3.26 -12.53
N GLY A 78 4.73 -3.31 -13.33
CA GLY A 78 4.21 -4.57 -13.86
C GLY A 78 5.21 -5.26 -14.80
N GLU A 79 5.07 -6.57 -14.98
CA GLU A 79 6.03 -7.44 -15.68
C GLU A 79 6.42 -6.97 -17.08
N ARG A 80 5.50 -6.33 -17.82
CA ARG A 80 5.78 -5.81 -19.17
C ARG A 80 6.18 -4.33 -19.18
N GLY A 81 6.35 -3.71 -18.02
CA GLY A 81 6.66 -2.28 -17.91
C GLY A 81 5.55 -1.34 -18.36
N GLN A 82 4.33 -1.82 -18.59
CA GLN A 82 3.22 -1.04 -19.18
C GLN A 82 2.17 -0.63 -18.15
N SER A 83 2.22 -1.17 -16.94
CA SER A 83 1.30 -0.88 -15.86
C SER A 83 2.04 -0.71 -14.54
N TRP A 84 1.42 0.03 -13.62
CA TRP A 84 1.87 0.16 -12.25
C TRP A 84 0.88 -0.57 -11.35
N ARG A 85 1.39 -1.19 -10.29
CA ARG A 85 0.59 -1.84 -9.24
C ARG A 85 0.88 -1.16 -7.91
N LEU A 86 -0.17 -0.89 -7.14
CA LEU A 86 -0.03 -0.43 -5.76
C LEU A 86 0.51 -1.58 -4.93
N ALA A 87 1.72 -1.44 -4.40
CA ALA A 87 2.31 -2.40 -3.49
C ALA A 87 2.01 -1.98 -2.05
N ARG A 88 1.64 -2.94 -1.21
CA ARG A 88 1.58 -2.76 0.24
C ARG A 88 2.57 -3.73 0.89
N PRO A 89 3.30 -3.30 1.93
CA PRO A 89 4.01 -4.24 2.76
C PRO A 89 2.97 -5.20 3.34
N GLY A 90 3.16 -6.49 3.08
CA GLY A 90 2.44 -7.54 3.75
C GLY A 90 2.77 -7.49 5.23
N SER A 91 1.82 -7.87 6.07
CA SER A 91 2.14 -8.16 7.46
C SER A 91 3.23 -9.24 7.44
N PRO A 92 4.33 -9.09 8.19
CA PRO A 92 5.21 -10.22 8.43
C PRO A 92 4.31 -11.31 9.02
N SER A 93 4.20 -12.45 8.34
CA SER A 93 3.42 -13.57 8.85
C SER A 93 3.98 -13.86 10.25
N PRO A 94 3.17 -13.89 11.32
CA PRO A 94 3.66 -14.34 12.60
C PRO A 94 4.18 -15.75 12.36
N MET A 95 5.49 -15.88 12.53
CA MET A 95 6.23 -17.12 12.48
C MET A 95 5.48 -18.16 13.31
N ASP A 96 5.10 -19.27 12.69
CA ASP A 96 4.60 -20.44 13.39
C ASP A 96 5.65 -20.81 14.45
N PRO A 97 5.36 -20.72 15.76
CA PRO A 97 6.32 -21.15 16.75
C PRO A 97 6.36 -22.68 16.69
N SER A 98 7.28 -23.23 15.89
CA SER A 98 7.67 -24.63 16.01
C SER A 98 7.98 -24.89 17.48
N PRO A 99 7.31 -25.87 18.13
CA PRO A 99 7.53 -26.13 19.55
C PRO A 99 9.00 -26.45 19.78
N ALA A 100 9.56 -25.77 20.78
CA ALA A 100 10.95 -25.83 21.17
C ALA A 100 11.44 -27.26 21.44
N ASP A 101 12.58 -27.62 20.86
CA ASP A 101 13.51 -28.57 21.48
C ASP A 101 14.44 -27.78 22.43
N PRO A 102 14.36 -27.96 23.76
CA PRO A 102 15.21 -27.23 24.69
C PRO A 102 16.51 -28.00 24.96
N ALA A 103 17.48 -27.96 24.05
CA ALA A 103 18.85 -28.41 24.36
C ALA A 103 19.91 -27.90 23.38
N THR A 104 20.40 -26.67 23.59
CA THR A 104 21.85 -26.32 23.56
C THR A 104 22.02 -24.81 23.38
N ALA A 105 22.59 -24.18 24.41
CA ALA A 105 23.10 -22.83 24.35
C ALA A 105 24.37 -22.78 23.49
N ALA A 106 24.37 -21.93 22.46
CA ALA A 106 25.56 -21.33 21.88
C ALA A 106 25.16 -20.00 21.19
N ALA A 107 25.72 -18.89 21.64
CA ALA A 107 25.72 -17.61 20.92
C ALA A 107 26.93 -17.54 19.97
N PRO A 108 27.09 -16.52 19.11
CA PRO A 108 26.11 -15.68 18.41
C PRO A 108 26.31 -15.79 16.87
N ALA A 109 25.24 -15.77 16.08
CA ALA A 109 25.36 -15.63 14.62
C ALA A 109 24.66 -14.35 14.17
N ALA A 110 25.47 -13.35 13.89
CA ALA A 110 25.10 -12.25 13.03
C ALA A 110 24.84 -12.82 11.63
N ASP A 111 23.59 -13.15 11.36
CA ASP A 111 23.06 -13.17 10.01
C ASP A 111 21.72 -12.46 10.07
N ALA A 112 21.74 -11.14 9.90
CA ALA A 112 20.53 -10.40 9.63
C ALA A 112 20.10 -10.81 8.22
N THR A 113 19.42 -11.94 8.11
CA THR A 113 18.70 -12.31 6.89
C THR A 113 17.89 -11.08 6.50
N PRO A 114 18.06 -10.50 5.30
CA PRO A 114 17.31 -9.32 4.92
C PRO A 114 15.85 -9.71 5.07
N SER A 115 15.16 -9.05 6.00
CA SER A 115 13.75 -9.34 6.28
C SER A 115 13.04 -9.26 4.94
N SER A 116 12.70 -10.42 4.40
CA SER A 116 12.11 -10.53 3.07
C SER A 116 10.69 -10.02 3.22
N GLN A 117 10.55 -8.70 3.12
CA GLN A 117 9.28 -8.04 3.30
C GLN A 117 8.35 -8.59 2.23
N SER A 118 7.32 -9.30 2.65
CA SER A 118 6.29 -9.80 1.75
C SER A 118 5.55 -8.60 1.17
N TRP A 119 5.22 -8.63 -0.12
CA TRP A 119 4.52 -7.53 -0.78
C TRP A 119 3.22 -8.03 -1.41
N ILE A 120 2.12 -7.34 -1.12
CA ILE A 120 0.82 -7.57 -1.77
C ILE A 120 0.64 -6.47 -2.81
N THR A 121 0.34 -6.82 -4.06
CA THR A 121 0.17 -5.84 -5.14
C THR A 121 -1.26 -5.82 -5.69
N TYR A 122 -1.77 -4.62 -5.93
CA TYR A 122 -3.09 -4.37 -6.51
C TYR A 122 -2.93 -3.64 -7.84
N PRO A 123 -3.59 -4.08 -8.92
CA PRO A 123 -3.51 -3.40 -10.21
C PRO A 123 -4.12 -1.99 -10.12
N LEU A 124 -3.44 -0.99 -10.68
CA LEU A 124 -4.06 0.33 -10.86
C LEU A 124 -5.00 0.30 -12.08
N PRO A 125 -6.15 0.99 -12.02
CA PRO A 125 -7.04 1.11 -13.18
C PRO A 125 -6.31 1.77 -14.35
N LEU A 126 -6.63 1.32 -15.57
CA LEU A 126 -6.03 1.86 -16.78
C LEU A 126 -6.49 3.31 -17.02
N PRO A 127 -5.58 4.21 -17.47
CA PRO A 127 -5.97 5.56 -17.83
C PRO A 127 -7.03 5.52 -18.95
N GLY A 128 -8.24 6.04 -18.67
CA GLY A 128 -9.36 6.08 -19.61
C GLY A 128 -10.57 5.20 -19.26
N GLN A 129 -10.51 4.33 -18.25
CA GLN A 129 -11.68 3.55 -17.79
C GLN A 129 -12.60 4.28 -16.80
N ARG A 130 -12.43 5.60 -16.61
CA ARG A 130 -13.33 6.40 -15.78
C ARG A 130 -14.56 6.81 -16.58
N GLY A 131 -15.51 5.89 -16.76
CA GLY A 131 -16.80 6.18 -17.37
C GLY A 131 -17.69 4.94 -17.48
N GLY A 132 -18.69 4.85 -16.60
CA GLY A 132 -19.78 3.88 -16.70
C GLY A 132 -20.25 3.39 -15.32
N GLY A 133 -21.31 4.00 -14.81
CA GLY A 133 -21.98 3.64 -13.56
C GLY A 133 -22.62 4.85 -12.91
#